data_AF-A0A6I1W288-F1
#
_entry.id   AF-A0A6I1W288-F1
#
_cell.length_a   1.000
_cell.length_b   1.000
_cell.length_c   1.000
_cell.angle_alpha   90.00
_cell.angle_beta   90.00
_cell.angle_gamma   90.00
#
_symmetry.space_group_name_H-M   'P 1'
#
loop_
_entity.id
_entity.type
_entity.pdbx_description
1 polymer ?
#
loop_
_entity_poly.entity_id
_entity_poly.type
_entity_poly.pdbx_seq_one_letter_code
_entity_poly.pdbx_strand_id
1 'polypeptide(L)'
;DHELLAAAKEMDADELADLAPELPRDVIHELMETLDAQQRERVRSALSYNEDQVGALMDFEMVTIREDVSLEVVLRYLRRLKELPGHTDKL
;
A
#
# COMPACT_ATOMS: atom_id res chain seq x y z
N ASP A 1 -6.95 4.45 21.68
CA ASP A 1 -7.62 4.73 20.39
C ASP A 1 -6.75 5.55 19.45
N HIS A 2 -6.25 6.73 19.87
CA HIS A 2 -5.37 7.54 19.00
C HIS A 2 -4.08 6.85 18.51
N GLU A 3 -3.46 6.00 19.32
CA GLU A 3 -2.23 5.29 18.93
C GLU A 3 -2.47 4.25 17.82
N LEU A 4 -3.64 3.60 17.82
CA LEU A 4 -4.00 2.62 16.79
C LEU A 4 -4.19 3.28 15.42
N LEU A 5 -4.87 4.43 15.39
CA LEU A 5 -5.07 5.20 14.16
C LEU A 5 -3.77 5.81 13.63
N ALA A 6 -2.87 6.22 14.53
CA ALA A 6 -1.56 6.73 14.13
C ALA A 6 -0.71 5.62 13.49
N ALA A 7 -0.67 4.44 14.09
CA ALA A 7 0.03 3.28 13.55
C ALA A 7 -0.58 2.83 12.20
N ALA A 8 -1.91 2.74 12.13
CA ALA A 8 -2.61 2.33 10.91
C ALA A 8 -2.43 3.32 9.74
N LYS A 9 -2.08 4.58 10.02
CA LYS A 9 -1.76 5.55 8.97
C LYS A 9 -0.38 5.34 8.35
N GLU A 10 0.53 4.71 9.07
CA GLU A 10 1.86 4.36 8.58
C GLU A 10 1.89 3.02 7.83
N MET A 11 0.80 2.25 7.92
CA MET A 11 0.64 0.96 7.24
C MET A 11 0.25 1.12 5.77
N ASP A 12 0.68 0.16 4.97
CA ASP A 12 0.34 0.09 3.56
C ASP A 12 -1.07 -0.49 3.32
N ALA A 13 -1.56 -0.34 2.09
CA ALA A 13 -2.96 -0.63 1.78
C ALA A 13 -3.31 -2.13 1.84
N ASP A 14 -2.35 -3.00 1.55
CA ASP A 14 -2.43 -4.45 1.72
C ASP A 14 -2.42 -4.83 3.21
N GLU A 15 -1.50 -4.27 4.00
CA GLU A 15 -1.45 -4.51 5.45
C GLU A 15 -2.75 -4.06 6.15
N LEU A 16 -3.32 -2.93 5.71
CA LEU A 16 -4.61 -2.44 6.18
C LEU A 16 -5.77 -3.34 5.77
N ALA A 17 -5.72 -3.92 4.57
CA ALA A 17 -6.73 -4.86 4.11
C ALA A 17 -6.68 -6.18 4.91
N ASP A 18 -5.48 -6.65 5.22
CA ASP A 18 -5.26 -7.84 6.06
C ASP A 18 -5.73 -7.62 7.51
N LEU A 19 -5.56 -6.42 8.06
CA LEU A 19 -5.96 -6.09 9.43
C LEU A 19 -7.48 -5.80 9.55
N ALA A 20 -8.13 -5.36 8.48
CA ALA A 20 -9.52 -4.92 8.52
C ALA A 20 -10.51 -5.96 9.13
N PRO A 21 -10.42 -7.28 8.86
CA PRO A 21 -11.31 -8.28 9.46
C PRO A 21 -11.20 -8.38 10.99
N GLU A 22 -10.04 -8.01 11.56
CA GLU A 22 -9.77 -8.10 13.00
C GLU A 22 -10.20 -6.83 13.77
N LEU A 23 -10.50 -5.74 13.05
CA LEU A 23 -10.85 -4.46 13.65
C LEU A 23 -12.37 -4.29 13.84
N PRO A 24 -12.80 -3.65 14.94
CA PRO A 24 -14.18 -3.20 15.08
C PRO A 24 -14.60 -2.25 13.94
N ARG A 25 -15.87 -2.34 13.51
CA ARG A 25 -16.38 -1.57 12.35
C ARG A 25 -16.23 -0.06 12.51
N ASP A 26 -16.43 0.44 13.72
CA ASP A 26 -16.23 1.84 14.11
C ASP A 26 -14.78 2.29 13.88
N VAL A 27 -13.80 1.45 14.23
CA VAL A 27 -12.37 1.73 14.01
C VAL A 27 -12.03 1.73 12.52
N ILE A 28 -12.59 0.81 11.73
CA ILE A 28 -12.39 0.78 10.27
C ILE A 28 -12.96 2.04 9.62
N HIS A 29 -14.15 2.48 10.05
CA HIS A 29 -14.76 3.69 9.54
C HIS A 29 -13.89 4.92 9.82
N GLU A 30 -13.40 5.06 11.05
CA GLU A 30 -12.51 6.16 11.43
C GLU A 30 -11.17 6.11 10.66
N LEU A 31 -10.57 4.92 10.55
CA LEU A 31 -9.36 4.72 9.75
C LEU A 31 -9.56 5.17 8.30
N MET A 32 -10.63 4.73 7.65
CA MET A 32 -10.93 5.08 6.25
C MET A 32 -11.13 6.59 6.07
N GLU A 33 -11.58 7.32 7.08
CA GLU A 33 -11.66 8.79 7.06
C GLU A 33 -10.29 9.46 7.17
N THR A 34 -9.32 8.85 7.87
CA THR A 34 -7.96 9.37 7.98
C THR A 34 -7.08 9.17 6.73
N LEU A 35 -7.41 8.18 5.90
CA LEU A 35 -6.69 7.89 4.65
C LEU A 35 -6.98 8.94 3.57
N ASP A 36 -5.98 9.20 2.72
CA ASP A 36 -6.21 10.00 1.52
C ASP A 36 -7.02 9.23 0.46
N ALA A 37 -7.44 9.92 -0.60
CA ALA A 37 -8.28 9.33 -1.64
C ALA A 37 -7.60 8.16 -2.38
N GLN A 38 -6.29 8.19 -2.54
CA GLN A 38 -5.54 7.15 -3.23
C GLN A 38 -5.38 5.91 -2.35
N GLN A 39 -4.96 6.10 -1.10
CA GLN A 39 -4.83 5.02 -0.11
C GLN A 39 -6.19 4.34 0.11
N ARG A 40 -7.26 5.12 0.29
CA ARG A 40 -8.61 4.59 0.47
C ARG A 40 -9.06 3.70 -0.70
N GLU A 41 -8.78 4.11 -1.93
CA GLU A 41 -9.15 3.31 -3.10
C GLU A 41 -8.33 2.03 -3.22
N ARG A 42 -7.05 2.05 -2.84
CA ARG A 42 -6.20 0.85 -2.78
C ARG A 42 -6.71 -0.17 -1.76
N VAL A 43 -7.00 0.28 -0.54
CA VAL A 43 -7.58 -0.59 0.51
C VAL A 43 -8.92 -1.16 0.04
N ARG A 44 -9.79 -0.32 -0.55
CA ARG A 44 -11.08 -0.77 -1.09
C ARG A 44 -10.91 -1.80 -2.22
N SER A 45 -9.89 -1.62 -3.07
CA SER A 45 -9.56 -2.57 -4.12
C SER A 45 -9.11 -3.90 -3.53
N ALA A 46 -8.17 -3.92 -2.58
CA ALA A 46 -7.71 -5.14 -1.92
C ALA A 46 -8.85 -5.90 -1.24
N LEU A 47 -9.70 -5.20 -0.48
CA LEU A 47 -10.89 -5.76 0.18
C LEU A 47 -12.00 -6.22 -0.77
N SER A 48 -11.93 -5.86 -2.07
CA SER A 48 -12.92 -6.30 -3.05
C SER A 48 -12.68 -7.72 -3.58
N TYR A 49 -11.49 -8.25 -3.32
CA TYR A 49 -11.09 -9.60 -3.68
C TYR A 49 -11.31 -10.56 -2.50
N ASN A 50 -11.62 -11.81 -2.82
CA ASN A 50 -11.63 -12.87 -1.81
C ASN A 50 -10.19 -13.22 -1.40
N GLU A 51 -9.99 -13.73 -0.19
CA GLU A 51 -8.66 -14.12 0.34
C GLU A 51 -7.89 -15.10 -0.56
N ASP A 52 -8.58 -15.92 -1.36
CA ASP A 52 -7.97 -16.88 -2.27
C ASP A 52 -7.53 -16.28 -3.62
N GLN A 53 -7.79 -14.98 -3.84
CA GLN A 53 -7.46 -14.28 -5.07
C GLN A 53 -6.20 -13.44 -4.92
N VAL A 54 -5.43 -13.37 -6.01
CA VAL A 54 -4.17 -12.60 -6.05
C VAL A 54 -4.37 -11.13 -5.65
N GLY A 55 -5.54 -10.55 -5.96
CA GLY A 55 -5.85 -9.17 -5.61
C GLY A 55 -5.99 -8.89 -4.12
N ALA A 56 -6.24 -9.91 -3.29
CA ALA A 56 -6.26 -9.77 -1.83
C ALA A 56 -4.83 -9.74 -1.25
N LEU A 57 -3.85 -10.31 -1.95
CA LEU A 57 -2.43 -10.35 -1.55
C LEU A 57 -1.58 -9.28 -2.28
N MET A 58 -2.23 -8.34 -2.96
CA MET A 58 -1.55 -7.39 -3.84
C MET A 58 -0.97 -6.21 -3.04
N ASP A 59 0.35 -6.09 -3.06
CA ASP A 59 1.06 -4.89 -2.62
C ASP A 59 0.97 -3.79 -3.70
N PHE A 60 0.74 -2.54 -3.27
CA PHE A 60 0.63 -1.36 -4.13
C PHE A 60 1.91 -0.51 -4.18
N GLU A 61 2.92 -0.84 -3.38
CA GLU A 61 4.22 -0.18 -3.32
C GLU A 61 5.15 -0.62 -4.47
N MET A 62 4.76 -0.33 -5.71
CA MET A 62 5.59 -0.67 -6.88
C MET A 62 6.28 0.55 -7.48
N VAL A 63 7.57 0.39 -7.81
CA VAL A 63 8.29 1.39 -8.62
C VAL A 63 7.94 1.19 -10.09
N THR A 64 7.27 2.17 -10.68
CA THR A 64 6.92 2.15 -12.11
C THR A 64 7.94 2.94 -12.93
N ILE A 65 8.36 2.35 -14.06
CA ILE A 65 9.35 2.93 -14.97
C ILE A 65 8.75 2.90 -16.38
N ARG A 66 8.98 3.95 -17.16
CA ARG A 66 8.55 3.97 -18.57
C ARG A 66 9.39 3.01 -19.41
N GLU A 67 8.80 2.42 -20.45
CA GLU A 67 9.54 1.54 -21.35
C GLU A 67 10.58 2.26 -22.22
N ASP A 68 10.40 3.56 -22.45
CA ASP A 68 11.18 4.37 -23.39
C ASP A 68 12.29 5.21 -22.72
N VAL A 69 12.94 4.67 -21.68
CA VAL A 69 14.04 5.36 -20.98
C VAL A 69 15.31 4.53 -20.88
N SER A 70 16.46 5.19 -20.83
CA SER A 70 17.75 4.52 -20.67
C SER A 70 17.99 4.07 -19.23
N LEU A 71 18.85 3.05 -19.05
CA LEU A 71 19.28 2.58 -17.73
C LEU A 71 19.89 3.70 -16.87
N GLU A 72 20.56 4.68 -17.47
CA GLU A 72 21.10 5.84 -16.75
C GLU A 72 19.98 6.68 -16.12
N VAL A 73 18.89 6.90 -16.85
CA VAL A 73 17.71 7.63 -16.35
C VAL A 73 17.03 6.84 -15.23
N VAL A 74 16.89 5.53 -15.40
CA VAL A 74 16.34 4.64 -14.36
C VAL A 74 17.17 4.72 -13.09
N LEU A 75 18.49 4.51 -13.18
CA LEU A 75 19.39 4.58 -12.02
C LEU A 75 19.35 5.95 -11.33
N ARG A 76 19.27 7.04 -12.11
CA ARG A 76 19.13 8.40 -11.57
C ARG A 76 17.80 8.58 -10.86
N TYR A 77 16.72 8.02 -11.38
CA TYR A 77 15.40 8.06 -10.76
C TYR A 77 15.37 7.26 -9.46
N LEU A 78 15.84 6.00 -9.48
CA LEU A 78 15.91 5.15 -8.29
C LEU A 78 16.75 5.79 -7.17
N ARG A 79 17.89 6.42 -7.49
CA ARG A 79 18.71 7.13 -6.49
C ARG A 79 18.03 8.35 -5.87
N ARG A 80 16.98 8.90 -6.50
CA ARG A 80 16.20 10.02 -5.95
C ARG A 80 15.11 9.53 -5.01
N LEU A 81 14.64 8.29 -5.18
CA LEU A 81 13.82 7.60 -4.20
C LEU A 81 14.75 7.27 -3.03
N LYS A 82 14.66 8.04 -1.95
CA LYS A 82 15.55 7.91 -0.79
C LYS A 82 15.54 6.49 -0.20
N GLU A 83 14.40 5.83 -0.36
CA GLU A 83 14.10 4.48 0.08
C GLU A 83 13.35 3.79 -1.07
N LEU A 84 13.61 2.49 -1.23
CA LEU A 84 12.92 1.63 -2.19
C LEU A 84 11.96 0.73 -1.42
N PRO A 85 10.82 0.33 -2.01
CA PRO A 85 9.92 -0.62 -1.39
C PRO A 85 10.65 -1.89 -0.95
N GLY A 86 10.27 -2.43 0.20
CA GLY A 86 11.01 -3.50 0.89
C GLY A 86 11.12 -4.82 0.13
N HIS A 87 10.29 -5.01 -0.89
CA HIS A 87 10.28 -6.20 -1.74
C HIS A 87 11.03 -6.02 -3.07
N THR A 88 11.74 -4.91 -3.28
CA THR A 88 12.46 -4.61 -4.55
C THR A 88 13.74 -5.42 -4.78
N ASP A 89 14.19 -6.20 -3.80
CA ASP A 89 15.40 -7.03 -3.86
C ASP A 89 15.12 -8.51 -4.22
N LYS A 90 13.83 -8.88 -4.38
CA LYS A 90 13.42 -10.25 -4.66
C LYS A 90 13.32 -10.50 -6.18
N LEU A 91 14.11 -11.47 -6.66
CA LEU A 91 14.09 -12.02 -8.02
C LEU A 91 13.90 -13.54 -7.98
#